data_AF-F4XI23-F1
#
_entry.id   AF-F4XI23-F1
#
_cell.length_a   1.000
_cell.length_b   1.000
_cell.length_c   1.000
_cell.angle_alpha   90.00
_cell.angle_beta   90.00
_cell.angle_gamma   90.00
#
_symmetry.space_group_name_H-M   'P 1'
#
loop_
_entity.id
_entity.type
_entity.pdbx_description
1 polymer ?
#
loop_
_entity_poly.entity_id
_entity_poly.type
_entity_poly.pdbx_seq_one_letter_code
_entity_poly.pdbx_strand_id
1 'polypeptide(L)'
;MANILDLINQIAAKETQLSENQFLAPCVRGGRVRTRVAGMIYTFSPKPRKFEGWGIFQPVSDQVATVIEEPDVFQLEDYWQLLQPLRLRLAYQLSGKTWLGYPVNESDARQRFGTVKPIAVHLVEGGVAFEQVVARGDGKAWWFQQLDRKGDPLLAEQLTEQLKQVTPPEELDLKGVTPEMRIVYDLVRQQTKEFKDKRQHQRDHKRLEQALEMGGGALQQFHDRGEFWQVRWSTADGKHHISAISKQDLTVISSGICLSGRDRDFDLQSLVGVIEARYWD
;
A
#
# COMPACT_ATOMS: atom_id res chain seq x y z
N MET A 1 -5.63 41.53 32.50
CA MET A 1 -4.68 40.53 31.97
C MET A 1 -4.98 39.22 32.66
N ALA A 2 -5.33 38.16 31.92
CA ALA A 2 -5.57 36.85 32.53
C ALA A 2 -4.28 36.38 33.25
N ASN A 3 -4.39 36.07 34.54
CA ASN A 3 -3.25 35.63 35.34
C ASN A 3 -2.84 34.23 34.89
N ILE A 4 -1.55 34.03 34.62
CA ILE A 4 -1.01 32.76 34.13
C ILE A 4 -1.32 31.62 35.11
N LEU A 5 -1.33 31.91 36.42
CA LEU A 5 -1.67 30.94 37.46
C LEU A 5 -3.14 30.49 37.37
N ASP A 6 -4.06 31.39 37.03
CA ASP A 6 -5.47 31.05 36.83
C ASP A 6 -5.64 30.15 35.61
N LEU A 7 -4.86 30.39 34.56
CA LEU A 7 -4.85 29.55 33.36
C LEU A 7 -4.32 28.14 33.66
N ILE A 8 -3.25 28.03 34.44
CA ILE A 8 -2.67 26.75 34.87
C ILE A 8 -3.67 25.97 35.73
N ASN A 9 -4.31 26.63 36.70
CA ASN A 9 -5.32 25.99 37.55
C ASN A 9 -6.55 25.54 36.75
N GLN A 10 -6.98 26.31 35.75
CA GLN A 10 -8.05 25.91 34.84
C GLN A 10 -7.69 24.70 33.98
N ILE A 11 -6.44 24.60 33.51
CA ILE A 11 -5.95 23.43 32.77
C ILE A 11 -5.89 22.22 33.69
N ALA A 12 -5.34 22.36 34.89
CA ALA A 12 -5.26 21.27 35.88
C ALA A 12 -6.66 20.73 36.25
N ALA A 13 -7.63 21.61 36.50
CA ALA A 13 -9.01 21.21 36.80
C ALA A 13 -9.66 20.43 35.65
N LYS A 14 -9.43 20.86 34.39
CA LYS A 14 -9.94 20.17 33.21
C LYS A 14 -9.23 18.84 32.94
N GLU A 15 -7.98 18.71 33.33
CA GLU A 15 -7.22 17.47 33.27
C GLU A 15 -7.69 16.46 34.33
N THR A 16 -8.02 16.94 35.54
CA THR A 16 -8.67 16.08 36.56
C THR A 16 -10.03 15.58 36.05
N GLN A 17 -10.86 16.45 35.47
CA GLN A 17 -12.13 16.04 34.85
C GLN A 17 -11.94 15.06 33.69
N LEU A 18 -10.82 15.09 32.97
CA LEU A 18 -10.55 14.14 31.90
C LEU A 18 -10.40 12.71 32.43
N SER A 19 -9.79 12.52 33.61
CA SER A 19 -9.69 11.19 34.23
C SER A 19 -11.06 10.62 34.68
N GLU A 20 -12.02 11.50 34.93
CA GLU A 20 -13.38 11.13 35.34
C GLU A 20 -14.32 10.96 34.14
N ASN A 21 -13.98 11.53 32.98
CA ASN A 21 -14.81 11.52 31.78
C ASN A 21 -14.47 10.39 30.82
N GLN A 22 -15.51 9.73 30.33
CA GLN A 22 -15.41 8.79 29.23
C GLN A 22 -15.39 9.54 27.90
N PHE A 23 -14.71 8.96 26.90
CA PHE A 23 -14.69 9.52 25.55
C PHE A 23 -14.79 8.42 24.49
N LEU A 24 -15.51 8.71 23.41
CA LEU A 24 -15.64 7.84 22.25
C LEU A 24 -14.47 8.09 21.30
N ALA A 25 -13.80 7.01 20.86
CA ALA A 25 -12.76 7.11 19.85
C ALA A 25 -12.68 5.84 18.98
N PRO A 26 -12.29 5.96 17.71
CA PRO A 26 -11.91 4.82 16.90
C PRO A 26 -10.49 4.36 17.25
N CYS A 27 -10.25 3.06 17.19
CA CYS A 27 -8.95 2.45 17.46
C CYS A 27 -8.62 1.38 16.43
N VAL A 28 -7.49 1.51 15.75
CA VAL A 28 -6.91 0.42 14.94
C VAL A 28 -6.05 -0.48 15.83
N ARG A 29 -5.85 -1.74 15.43
CA ARG A 29 -5.03 -2.67 16.20
C ARG A 29 -3.62 -2.14 16.42
N GLY A 30 -3.20 -2.03 17.69
CA GLY A 30 -1.90 -1.47 18.07
C GLY A 30 -1.80 0.06 17.92
N GLY A 31 -2.91 0.72 17.60
CA GLY A 31 -3.02 2.18 17.52
C GLY A 31 -3.10 2.83 18.91
N ARG A 32 -3.17 4.16 18.89
CA ARG A 32 -3.42 5.00 20.07
C ARG A 32 -4.73 5.74 19.89
N VAL A 33 -5.42 6.00 20.98
CA VAL A 33 -6.66 6.77 20.98
C VAL A 33 -6.39 8.21 21.40
N ARG A 34 -7.17 9.14 20.87
CA ARG A 34 -6.98 10.57 21.12
C ARG A 34 -8.29 11.22 21.48
N THR A 35 -8.23 12.16 22.41
CA THR A 35 -9.33 13.06 22.74
C THR A 35 -8.82 14.49 22.83
N ARG A 36 -9.72 15.46 22.63
CA ARG A 36 -9.40 16.88 22.73
C ARG A 36 -10.18 17.49 23.89
N VAL A 37 -9.46 18.00 24.88
CA VAL A 37 -10.05 18.73 26.02
C VAL A 37 -9.42 20.11 26.06
N ALA A 38 -10.23 21.15 26.09
CA ALA A 38 -9.78 22.55 26.14
C ALA A 38 -8.74 22.95 25.07
N GLY A 39 -8.79 22.32 23.89
CA GLY A 39 -7.83 22.56 22.80
C GLY A 39 -6.54 21.75 22.89
N MET A 40 -6.30 21.02 23.98
CA MET A 40 -5.17 20.10 24.12
C MET A 40 -5.54 18.70 23.64
N ILE A 41 -4.61 18.04 22.94
CA ILE A 41 -4.78 16.68 22.43
C ILE A 41 -4.10 15.71 23.38
N TYR A 42 -4.89 14.89 24.05
CA TYR A 42 -4.40 13.80 24.88
C TYR A 42 -4.34 12.52 24.05
N THR A 43 -3.26 11.75 24.19
CA THR A 43 -3.04 10.52 23.44
C THR A 43 -2.79 9.37 24.40
N PHE A 44 -3.65 8.36 24.36
CA PHE A 44 -3.60 7.21 25.25
C PHE A 44 -3.32 5.91 24.48
N SER A 45 -2.64 4.98 25.16
CA SER A 45 -2.53 3.59 24.74
C SER A 45 -3.78 2.83 25.24
N PRO A 46 -4.52 2.17 24.35
CA PRO A 46 -5.73 1.45 24.73
C PRO A 46 -5.40 0.17 25.52
N LYS A 47 -6.22 -0.14 26.53
CA LYS A 47 -6.23 -1.41 27.24
C LYS A 47 -7.59 -2.09 27.01
N PRO A 48 -7.65 -3.29 26.41
CA PRO A 48 -6.53 -4.14 26.00
C PRO A 48 -5.77 -3.60 24.76
N ARG A 49 -4.45 -3.83 24.70
CA ARG A 49 -3.57 -3.33 23.61
C ARG A 49 -3.94 -3.84 22.20
N LYS A 50 -4.68 -4.94 22.13
CA LYS A 50 -5.14 -5.57 20.89
C LYS A 50 -6.54 -5.11 20.46
N PHE A 51 -7.16 -4.17 21.18
CA PHE A 51 -8.46 -3.63 20.81
C PHE A 51 -8.43 -3.02 19.40
N GLU A 52 -9.46 -3.31 18.60
CA GLU A 52 -9.64 -2.83 17.24
C GLU A 52 -11.14 -2.62 17.00
N GLY A 53 -11.54 -1.37 16.76
CA GLY A 53 -12.95 -1.00 16.66
C GLY A 53 -13.23 0.38 17.22
N TRP A 54 -14.51 0.67 17.41
CA TRP A 54 -14.99 1.84 18.12
C TRP A 54 -15.19 1.50 19.59
N GLY A 55 -14.70 2.35 20.49
CA GLY A 55 -14.81 2.10 21.92
C GLY A 55 -15.10 3.38 22.69
N ILE A 56 -15.78 3.21 23.83
CA ILE A 56 -15.84 4.20 24.89
C ILE A 56 -14.68 3.93 25.84
N PHE A 57 -13.80 4.91 25.97
CA PHE A 57 -12.56 4.82 26.71
C PHE A 57 -12.64 5.67 27.98
N GLN A 58 -12.10 5.14 29.07
CA GLN A 58 -11.86 5.89 30.30
C GLN A 58 -10.35 5.97 30.56
N PRO A 59 -9.77 7.18 30.69
CA PRO A 59 -8.38 7.33 31.12
C PRO A 59 -8.19 6.72 32.52
N VAL A 60 -7.24 5.80 32.65
CA VAL A 60 -6.82 5.23 33.94
C VAL A 60 -5.46 5.80 34.38
N SER A 61 -4.73 6.40 33.44
CA SER A 61 -3.54 7.20 33.69
C SER A 61 -3.40 8.28 32.60
N ASP A 62 -2.39 9.13 32.73
CA ASP A 62 -1.92 10.10 31.73
C ASP A 62 -1.63 9.50 30.33
N GLN A 63 -1.31 8.20 30.25
CA GLN A 63 -0.88 7.52 29.03
C GLN A 63 -1.73 6.31 28.66
N VAL A 64 -2.64 5.87 29.53
CA VAL A 64 -3.42 4.64 29.33
C VAL A 64 -4.89 4.92 29.50
N ALA A 65 -5.69 4.42 28.56
CA ALA A 65 -7.15 4.43 28.64
C ALA A 65 -7.69 3.02 28.47
N THR A 66 -8.63 2.63 29.32
CA THR A 66 -9.26 1.30 29.28
C THR A 66 -10.57 1.38 28.53
N VAL A 67 -10.83 0.38 27.67
CA VAL A 67 -12.12 0.23 27.00
C VAL A 67 -13.15 -0.19 28.05
N ILE A 68 -14.21 0.59 28.19
CA ILE A 68 -15.32 0.29 29.09
C ILE A 68 -16.36 -0.53 28.34
N GLU A 69 -16.77 -0.04 27.16
CA GLU A 69 -17.78 -0.68 26.33
C GLU A 69 -17.66 -0.24 24.86
N GLU A 70 -18.40 -0.91 23.99
CA GLU A 70 -18.59 -0.51 22.59
C GLU A 70 -19.73 0.50 22.51
N PRO A 71 -19.60 1.58 21.72
CA PRO A 71 -20.63 2.58 21.61
C PRO A 71 -21.86 2.06 20.86
N ASP A 72 -23.02 2.61 21.20
CA ASP A 72 -24.23 2.37 20.44
C ASP A 72 -24.24 3.13 19.10
N VAL A 73 -25.24 2.83 18.27
CA VAL A 73 -25.38 3.43 16.94
C VAL A 73 -25.59 4.94 16.99
N PHE A 74 -26.33 5.45 17.98
CA PHE A 74 -26.61 6.89 18.10
C PHE A 74 -25.35 7.67 18.50
N GLN A 75 -24.55 7.13 19.43
CA GLN A 75 -23.27 7.70 19.82
C GLN A 75 -22.29 7.75 18.63
N LEU A 76 -22.29 6.72 17.79
CA LEU A 76 -21.50 6.70 16.55
C LEU A 76 -21.98 7.74 15.54
N GLU A 77 -23.29 7.90 15.39
CA GLU A 77 -23.89 8.92 14.52
C GLU A 77 -23.48 10.33 14.93
N ASP A 78 -23.57 10.66 16.22
CA ASP A 78 -23.14 11.94 16.76
C ASP A 78 -21.65 12.20 16.49
N TYR A 79 -20.81 11.19 16.70
CA TYR A 79 -19.39 11.30 16.39
C TYR A 79 -19.15 11.51 14.89
N TRP A 80 -19.87 10.79 14.04
CA TRP A 80 -19.74 10.91 12.58
C TRP A 80 -20.18 12.26 12.03
N GLN A 81 -21.08 12.98 12.70
CA GLN A 81 -21.46 14.35 12.32
C GLN A 81 -20.28 15.34 12.42
N LEU A 82 -19.29 15.04 13.27
CA LEU A 82 -18.07 15.84 13.39
C LEU A 82 -17.10 15.65 12.20
N LEU A 83 -17.31 14.61 11.40
CA LEU A 83 -16.41 14.20 10.32
C LEU A 83 -17.06 14.37 8.95
N GLN A 84 -16.22 14.69 7.97
CA GLN A 84 -16.69 14.89 6.61
C GLN A 84 -16.79 13.54 5.86
N PRO A 85 -17.93 13.25 5.21
CA PRO A 85 -18.11 12.00 4.45
C PRO A 85 -17.45 12.08 3.08
N LEU A 86 -16.82 11.01 2.62
CA LEU A 86 -16.27 10.86 1.27
C LEU A 86 -16.58 9.47 0.75
N ARG A 87 -16.96 9.39 -0.53
CA ARG A 87 -17.19 8.13 -1.21
C ARG A 87 -15.89 7.62 -1.78
N LEU A 88 -15.53 6.41 -1.40
CA LEU A 88 -14.31 5.74 -1.82
C LEU A 88 -14.68 4.41 -2.46
N ARG A 89 -13.90 3.98 -3.45
CA ARG A 89 -13.91 2.62 -3.96
C ARG A 89 -12.76 1.85 -3.36
N LEU A 90 -13.03 0.71 -2.74
CA LEU A 90 -12.00 -0.13 -2.15
C LEU A 90 -11.13 -0.76 -3.23
N ALA A 91 -9.83 -0.81 -3.00
CA ALA A 91 -8.87 -1.50 -3.84
C ALA A 91 -8.50 -2.83 -3.21
N TYR A 92 -7.64 -2.82 -2.19
CA TYR A 92 -7.16 -4.04 -1.52
C TYR A 92 -6.90 -3.79 -0.03
N GLN A 93 -6.93 -4.88 0.73
CA GLN A 93 -6.64 -4.86 2.16
C GLN A 93 -5.15 -4.57 2.40
N LEU A 94 -4.84 -3.58 3.23
CA LEU A 94 -3.47 -3.27 3.65
C LEU A 94 -3.05 -4.15 4.83
N SER A 95 -3.86 -4.16 5.88
CA SER A 95 -3.63 -4.96 7.09
C SER A 95 -4.87 -4.92 7.99
N GLY A 96 -5.26 -6.05 8.58
CA GLY A 96 -6.40 -6.11 9.50
C GLY A 96 -7.66 -5.50 8.88
N LYS A 97 -8.41 -4.68 9.63
CA LYS A 97 -9.58 -3.97 9.07
C LYS A 97 -9.23 -2.69 8.27
N THR A 98 -7.99 -2.54 7.80
CA THR A 98 -7.55 -1.37 7.02
C THR A 98 -7.41 -1.71 5.54
N TRP A 99 -8.07 -0.92 4.70
CA TRP A 99 -8.07 -1.05 3.24
C TRP A 99 -7.49 0.18 2.57
N LEU A 100 -6.89 0.00 1.40
CA LEU A 100 -6.64 1.10 0.50
C LEU A 100 -7.90 1.35 -0.33
N GLY A 101 -8.34 2.60 -0.39
CA GLY A 101 -9.43 3.04 -1.25
C GLY A 101 -9.03 4.24 -2.09
N TYR A 102 -9.80 4.53 -3.13
CA TYR A 102 -9.61 5.69 -3.99
C TYR A 102 -10.92 6.49 -4.11
N PRO A 103 -10.88 7.83 -4.14
CA PRO A 103 -12.09 8.65 -4.34
C PRO A 103 -12.88 8.23 -5.57
N VAL A 104 -14.20 8.07 -5.42
CA VAL A 104 -15.10 7.80 -6.55
C VAL A 104 -15.25 9.03 -7.46
N ASN A 105 -15.03 10.22 -6.89
CA ASN A 105 -15.05 11.49 -7.59
C ASN A 105 -13.83 12.32 -7.17
N GLU A 106 -12.87 12.49 -8.08
CA GLU A 106 -11.66 13.26 -7.80
C GLU A 106 -11.95 14.75 -7.57
N SER A 107 -12.95 15.31 -8.26
CA SER A 107 -13.31 16.73 -8.15
C SER A 107 -13.86 17.05 -6.76
N ASP A 108 -14.76 16.21 -6.24
CA ASP A 108 -15.29 16.33 -4.86
C ASP A 108 -14.17 16.22 -3.83
N ALA A 109 -13.29 15.22 -3.99
CA ALA A 109 -12.15 15.03 -3.10
C ALA A 109 -11.19 16.23 -3.13
N ARG A 110 -10.88 16.76 -4.31
CA ARG A 110 -10.00 17.93 -4.48
C ARG A 110 -10.59 19.19 -3.88
N GLN A 111 -11.87 19.45 -4.09
CA GLN A 111 -12.54 20.65 -3.55
C GLN A 111 -12.58 20.66 -2.02
N ARG A 112 -12.80 19.50 -1.40
CA ARG A 112 -13.00 19.40 0.05
C ARG A 112 -11.73 19.15 0.85
N PHE A 113 -10.77 18.43 0.26
CA PHE A 113 -9.55 18.00 0.95
C PHE A 113 -8.26 18.45 0.26
N GLY A 114 -8.36 19.21 -0.84
CA GLY A 114 -7.22 19.82 -1.56
C GLY A 114 -6.33 18.84 -2.33
N THR A 115 -6.47 17.54 -2.11
CA THR A 115 -5.62 16.51 -2.71
C THR A 115 -6.42 15.30 -3.15
N VAL A 116 -5.94 14.63 -4.19
CA VAL A 116 -6.50 13.38 -4.71
C VAL A 116 -5.39 12.35 -4.71
N LYS A 117 -5.57 11.30 -3.92
CA LYS A 117 -4.62 10.19 -3.79
C LYS A 117 -5.33 8.96 -3.24
N PRO A 118 -4.73 7.76 -3.32
CA PRO A 118 -5.19 6.61 -2.56
C PRO A 118 -5.16 6.90 -1.06
N ILE A 119 -6.20 6.46 -0.35
CA ILE A 119 -6.46 6.76 1.06
C ILE A 119 -6.61 5.45 1.82
N ALA A 120 -5.98 5.35 2.99
CA ALA A 120 -6.22 4.24 3.91
C ALA A 120 -7.55 4.46 4.64
N VAL A 121 -8.47 3.50 4.53
CA VAL A 121 -9.76 3.45 5.22
C VAL A 121 -9.68 2.39 6.30
N HIS A 122 -9.93 2.78 7.53
CA HIS A 122 -9.83 1.92 8.70
C HIS A 122 -11.19 1.38 9.14
N LEU A 123 -11.15 0.27 9.87
CA LEU A 123 -12.32 -0.39 10.45
C LEU A 123 -13.36 -0.82 9.40
N VAL A 124 -12.91 -1.16 8.19
CA VAL A 124 -13.77 -1.68 7.14
C VAL A 124 -14.24 -3.08 7.53
N GLU A 125 -15.55 -3.26 7.58
CA GLU A 125 -16.18 -4.53 7.90
C GLU A 125 -16.76 -5.17 6.63
N GLY A 126 -16.35 -6.40 6.33
CA GLY A 126 -16.83 -7.14 5.16
C GLY A 126 -16.43 -6.55 3.80
N GLY A 127 -15.41 -5.68 3.74
CA GLY A 127 -15.02 -5.02 2.49
C GLY A 127 -14.53 -5.99 1.42
N VAL A 128 -14.93 -5.75 0.18
CA VAL A 128 -14.45 -6.44 -1.02
C VAL A 128 -13.82 -5.44 -1.99
N ALA A 129 -12.87 -5.90 -2.81
CA ALA A 129 -12.28 -5.08 -3.87
C ALA A 129 -13.38 -4.52 -4.80
N PHE A 130 -13.20 -3.29 -5.26
CA PHE A 130 -14.11 -2.54 -6.13
C PHE A 130 -15.44 -2.10 -5.52
N GLU A 131 -15.77 -2.53 -4.30
CA GLU A 131 -16.96 -2.04 -3.62
C GLU A 131 -16.85 -0.55 -3.30
N GLN A 132 -17.98 0.14 -3.41
CA GLN A 132 -18.09 1.52 -3.01
C GLN A 132 -18.47 1.61 -1.54
N VAL A 133 -17.76 2.45 -0.79
CA VAL A 133 -17.99 2.68 0.63
C VAL A 133 -18.11 4.18 0.91
N VAL A 134 -18.82 4.49 1.98
CA VAL A 134 -18.78 5.81 2.60
C VAL A 134 -17.79 5.76 3.76
N ALA A 135 -16.76 6.58 3.68
CA ALA A 135 -15.82 6.80 4.77
C ALA A 135 -15.98 8.21 5.32
N ARG A 136 -15.72 8.39 6.62
CA ARG A 136 -15.73 9.71 7.26
C ARG A 136 -14.37 10.02 7.83
N GLY A 137 -13.91 11.25 7.62
CA GLY A 137 -12.57 11.64 8.03
C GLY A 137 -12.38 13.14 8.18
N ASP A 138 -11.21 13.48 8.70
CA ASP A 138 -10.71 14.84 8.90
C ASP A 138 -9.58 15.20 7.90
N GLY A 139 -9.43 14.37 6.86
CA GLY A 139 -8.34 14.45 5.88
C GLY A 139 -7.04 13.76 6.31
N LYS A 140 -6.86 13.42 7.60
CA LYS A 140 -5.69 12.66 8.09
C LYS A 140 -6.03 11.20 8.29
N ALA A 141 -7.18 10.90 8.90
CA ALA A 141 -7.65 9.54 9.12
C ALA A 141 -9.05 9.38 8.54
N TRP A 142 -9.32 8.19 7.99
CA TRP A 142 -10.58 7.86 7.36
C TRP A 142 -11.15 6.58 7.95
N TRP A 143 -12.39 6.66 8.41
CA TRP A 143 -13.10 5.59 9.10
C TRP A 143 -14.25 5.11 8.24
N PHE A 144 -14.35 3.79 8.07
CA PHE A 144 -15.49 3.17 7.43
C PHE A 144 -16.78 3.52 8.19
N GLN A 145 -17.79 3.97 7.45
CA GLN A 145 -19.14 4.15 7.97
C GLN A 145 -20.03 3.01 7.50
N GLN A 146 -20.10 2.80 6.19
CA GLN A 146 -21.00 1.81 5.59
C GLN A 146 -20.64 1.52 4.13
N LEU A 147 -21.16 0.41 3.61
CA LEU A 147 -21.22 0.17 2.16
C LEU A 147 -22.15 1.20 1.50
N ASP A 148 -21.74 1.73 0.35
CA ASP A 148 -22.57 2.67 -0.39
C ASP A 148 -23.50 1.90 -1.33
N ARG A 149 -24.79 1.83 -0.95
CA ARG A 149 -25.85 1.18 -1.73
C ARG A 149 -26.12 1.84 -3.08
N LYS A 150 -25.53 3.02 -3.36
CA LYS A 150 -25.60 3.68 -4.66
C LYS A 150 -24.56 3.14 -5.65
N GLY A 151 -23.59 2.35 -5.19
CA GLY A 151 -22.64 1.66 -6.08
C GLY A 151 -23.34 0.59 -6.90
N ASP A 152 -22.89 0.40 -8.15
CA ASP A 152 -23.34 -0.71 -8.99
C ASP A 152 -22.58 -1.99 -8.61
N PRO A 153 -23.23 -2.99 -7.99
CA PRO A 153 -22.56 -4.23 -7.60
C PRO A 153 -22.10 -5.05 -8.81
N LEU A 154 -22.81 -4.97 -9.94
CA LEU A 154 -22.47 -5.75 -11.13
C LEU A 154 -21.13 -5.30 -11.71
N LEU A 155 -20.84 -4.01 -11.64
CA LEU A 155 -19.58 -3.46 -12.14
C LEU A 155 -18.37 -3.93 -11.31
N ALA A 156 -18.54 -4.10 -10.00
CA ALA A 156 -17.50 -4.65 -9.14
C ALA A 156 -17.19 -6.12 -9.49
N GLU A 157 -18.21 -6.91 -9.77
CA GLU A 157 -18.05 -8.29 -10.25
C GLU A 157 -17.34 -8.33 -11.62
N GLN A 158 -17.78 -7.49 -12.57
CA GLN A 158 -17.16 -7.40 -13.90
C GLN A 158 -15.68 -7.00 -13.84
N LEU A 159 -15.31 -6.03 -13.00
CA LEU A 159 -13.91 -5.64 -12.78
C LEU A 159 -13.10 -6.79 -12.17
N THR A 160 -13.71 -7.56 -11.28
CA THR A 160 -13.07 -8.75 -10.69
C THR A 160 -12.82 -9.83 -11.74
N GLU A 161 -13.77 -10.07 -12.66
CA GLU A 161 -13.57 -11.00 -13.78
C GLU A 161 -12.48 -10.55 -14.74
N GLN A 162 -12.39 -9.25 -15.05
CA GLN A 162 -11.31 -8.71 -15.88
C GLN A 162 -9.93 -8.88 -15.25
N LEU A 163 -9.83 -8.76 -13.91
CA LEU A 163 -8.58 -9.07 -13.21
C LEU A 163 -8.16 -10.53 -13.37
N LYS A 164 -9.10 -11.48 -13.31
CA LYS A 164 -8.82 -12.91 -13.53
C LYS A 164 -8.34 -13.19 -14.95
N GLN A 165 -8.82 -12.40 -15.91
CA GLN A 165 -8.39 -12.47 -17.31
C GLN A 165 -7.07 -11.71 -17.57
N VAL A 166 -6.51 -11.05 -16.55
CA VAL A 166 -5.24 -10.33 -16.64
C VAL A 166 -5.33 -9.18 -17.67
N THR A 167 -6.51 -8.60 -17.84
CA THR A 167 -6.77 -7.53 -18.82
C THR A 167 -6.01 -6.25 -18.46
N PRO A 168 -5.27 -5.63 -19.39
CA PRO A 168 -4.65 -4.32 -19.18
C PRO A 168 -5.68 -3.21 -18.87
N PRO A 169 -5.36 -2.21 -18.02
CA PRO A 169 -6.27 -1.11 -17.72
C PRO A 169 -6.71 -0.31 -18.95
N GLU A 170 -5.89 -0.26 -19.99
CA GLU A 170 -6.17 0.42 -21.26
C GLU A 170 -7.25 -0.32 -22.07
N GLU A 171 -7.25 -1.65 -21.98
CA GLU A 171 -8.16 -2.58 -22.69
C GLU A 171 -9.48 -2.83 -21.94
N LEU A 172 -9.69 -2.22 -20.77
CA LEU A 172 -10.95 -2.28 -20.03
C LEU A 172 -12.08 -1.60 -20.82
N ASP A 173 -12.77 -2.35 -21.66
CA ASP A 173 -13.95 -1.89 -22.38
C ASP A 173 -15.24 -2.38 -21.71
N LEU A 174 -15.49 -1.88 -20.50
CA LEU A 174 -16.70 -2.15 -19.75
C LEU A 174 -17.59 -0.90 -19.72
N LYS A 175 -18.87 -1.08 -20.02
CA LYS A 175 -19.86 0.00 -19.97
C LYS A 175 -19.95 0.56 -18.54
N GLY A 176 -19.78 1.88 -18.39
CA GLY A 176 -19.88 2.55 -17.10
C GLY A 176 -18.57 2.64 -16.31
N VAL A 177 -17.45 2.14 -16.85
CA VAL A 177 -16.13 2.34 -16.22
C VAL A 177 -15.69 3.80 -16.32
N THR A 178 -15.40 4.37 -15.16
CA THR A 178 -14.87 5.73 -15.01
C THR A 178 -13.33 5.73 -14.97
N PRO A 179 -12.66 6.87 -15.23
CA PRO A 179 -11.22 7.00 -15.02
C PRO A 179 -10.78 6.57 -13.61
N GLU A 180 -11.54 6.95 -12.58
CA GLU A 180 -11.30 6.58 -11.19
C GLU A 180 -11.39 5.05 -10.96
N MET A 181 -12.31 4.37 -11.64
CA MET A 181 -12.39 2.91 -11.63
C MET A 181 -11.16 2.27 -12.29
N ARG A 182 -10.66 2.82 -13.40
CA ARG A 182 -9.43 2.33 -14.05
C ARG A 182 -8.22 2.48 -13.14
N ILE A 183 -8.14 3.59 -12.38
CA ILE A 183 -7.10 3.79 -11.37
C ILE A 183 -7.21 2.74 -10.28
N VAL A 184 -8.40 2.48 -9.73
CA VAL A 184 -8.60 1.44 -8.71
C VAL A 184 -8.24 0.07 -9.27
N TYR A 185 -8.66 -0.24 -10.49
CA TYR A 185 -8.30 -1.47 -11.17
C TYR A 185 -6.79 -1.64 -11.29
N ASP A 186 -6.06 -0.62 -11.72
CA ASP A 186 -4.60 -0.69 -11.79
C ASP A 186 -3.96 -0.85 -10.40
N LEU A 187 -4.50 -0.21 -9.35
CA LEU A 187 -4.05 -0.41 -7.97
C LEU A 187 -4.20 -1.86 -7.51
N VAL A 188 -5.35 -2.49 -7.77
CA VAL A 188 -5.59 -3.90 -7.41
C VAL A 188 -4.71 -4.82 -8.24
N ARG A 189 -4.64 -4.58 -9.56
CA ARG A 189 -3.80 -5.30 -10.51
C ARG A 189 -2.34 -5.33 -10.06
N GLN A 190 -1.78 -4.21 -9.62
CA GLN A 190 -0.40 -4.13 -9.14
C GLN A 190 -0.13 -5.00 -7.89
N GLN A 191 -1.17 -5.35 -7.13
CA GLN A 191 -1.04 -6.22 -5.95
C GLN A 191 -1.18 -7.71 -6.26
N THR A 192 -1.85 -8.07 -7.35
CA THR A 192 -2.07 -9.47 -7.75
C THR A 192 -0.74 -10.15 -8.09
N LYS A 193 -0.55 -11.38 -7.58
CA LYS A 193 0.69 -12.15 -7.71
C LYS A 193 1.15 -12.31 -9.16
N GLU A 194 0.25 -12.63 -10.08
CA GLU A 194 0.55 -12.81 -11.51
C GLU A 194 1.13 -11.54 -12.15
N PHE A 195 0.64 -10.37 -11.74
CA PHE A 195 1.18 -9.09 -12.20
C PHE A 195 2.45 -8.67 -11.49
N LYS A 196 2.63 -9.04 -10.21
CA LYS A 196 3.92 -8.93 -9.52
C LYS A 196 4.98 -9.77 -10.23
N ASP A 197 4.65 -10.99 -10.62
CA ASP A 197 5.53 -11.90 -11.35
C ASP A 197 5.86 -11.33 -12.75
N LYS A 198 4.87 -10.82 -13.50
CA LYS A 198 5.11 -10.12 -14.77
C LYS A 198 5.98 -8.87 -14.61
N ARG A 199 5.75 -8.03 -13.57
CA ARG A 199 6.58 -6.84 -13.29
C ARG A 199 8.00 -7.23 -12.90
N GLN A 200 8.15 -8.28 -12.09
CA GLN A 200 9.46 -8.78 -11.69
C GLN A 200 10.22 -9.27 -12.91
N HIS A 201 9.57 -10.05 -13.79
CA HIS A 201 10.15 -10.49 -15.05
C HIS A 201 10.59 -9.33 -15.95
N GLN A 202 9.78 -8.26 -16.08
CA GLN A 202 10.17 -7.06 -16.84
C GLN A 202 11.35 -6.29 -16.23
N ARG A 203 11.42 -6.20 -14.89
CA ARG A 203 12.55 -5.58 -14.19
C ARG A 203 13.82 -6.39 -14.37
N ASP A 204 13.71 -7.70 -14.24
CA ASP A 204 14.82 -8.64 -14.42
C ASP A 204 15.33 -8.58 -15.86
N HIS A 205 14.43 -8.54 -16.86
CA HIS A 205 14.79 -8.35 -18.27
C HIS A 205 15.61 -7.07 -18.47
N LYS A 206 15.10 -5.91 -18.03
CA LYS A 206 15.81 -4.63 -18.18
C LYS A 206 17.16 -4.62 -17.50
N ARG A 207 17.26 -5.23 -16.31
CA ARG A 207 18.51 -5.32 -15.56
C ARG A 207 19.56 -6.15 -16.32
N LEU A 208 19.16 -7.28 -16.88
CA LEU A 208 20.04 -8.16 -17.67
C LEU A 208 20.44 -7.51 -19.00
N GLU A 209 19.47 -6.89 -19.69
CA GLU A 209 19.67 -6.17 -20.94
C GLU A 209 20.69 -5.03 -20.78
N GLN A 210 20.50 -4.17 -19.77
CA GLN A 210 21.44 -3.07 -19.49
C GLN A 210 22.85 -3.56 -19.18
N ALA A 211 22.99 -4.62 -18.38
CA ALA A 211 24.30 -5.16 -18.03
C ALA A 211 25.03 -5.75 -19.24
N LEU A 212 24.30 -6.41 -20.15
CA LEU A 212 24.85 -6.94 -21.39
C LEU A 212 25.21 -5.81 -22.37
N GLU A 213 24.31 -4.84 -22.57
CA GLU A 213 24.55 -3.69 -23.46
C GLU A 213 25.79 -2.90 -23.04
N MET A 214 25.98 -2.67 -21.73
CA MET A 214 27.18 -2.01 -21.19
C MET A 214 28.47 -2.80 -21.47
N GLY A 215 28.39 -4.12 -21.59
CA GLY A 215 29.49 -5.00 -21.96
C GLY A 215 29.69 -5.16 -23.47
N GLY A 216 28.78 -4.65 -24.31
CA GLY A 216 28.78 -4.85 -25.77
C GLY A 216 27.96 -6.05 -26.27
N GLY A 217 27.23 -6.72 -25.37
CA GLY A 217 26.39 -7.88 -25.68
C GLY A 217 24.89 -7.53 -25.78
N ALA A 218 24.10 -8.46 -26.32
CA ALA A 218 22.65 -8.34 -26.44
C ALA A 218 21.94 -9.50 -25.74
N LEU A 219 20.91 -9.19 -24.94
CA LEU A 219 20.06 -10.19 -24.31
C LEU A 219 19.14 -10.85 -25.34
N GLN A 220 19.07 -12.19 -25.33
CA GLN A 220 18.14 -12.94 -26.18
C GLN A 220 16.99 -13.55 -25.39
N GLN A 221 17.31 -14.22 -24.29
CA GLN A 221 16.32 -14.90 -23.45
C GLN A 221 16.90 -15.11 -22.05
N PHE A 222 16.06 -15.18 -21.02
CA PHE A 222 16.48 -15.67 -19.72
C PHE A 222 15.42 -16.56 -19.08
N HIS A 223 15.86 -17.46 -18.22
CA HIS A 223 15.01 -18.34 -17.44
C HIS A 223 15.36 -18.24 -15.97
N ASP A 224 14.33 -18.13 -15.14
CA ASP A 224 14.46 -18.15 -13.69
C ASP A 224 14.72 -19.59 -13.20
N ARG A 225 15.77 -19.79 -12.39
CA ARG A 225 16.14 -21.07 -11.75
C ARG A 225 16.16 -20.98 -10.22
N GLY A 226 15.42 -20.03 -9.64
CA GLY A 226 15.37 -19.80 -8.19
C GLY A 226 16.42 -18.77 -7.75
N GLU A 227 17.62 -19.22 -7.42
CA GLU A 227 18.69 -18.33 -6.91
C GLU A 227 19.46 -17.61 -8.01
N PHE A 228 19.34 -18.08 -9.25
CA PHE A 228 20.07 -17.55 -10.41
C PHE A 228 19.20 -17.50 -11.66
N TRP A 229 19.63 -16.70 -12.65
CA TRP A 229 19.08 -16.72 -14.00
C TRP A 229 19.98 -17.53 -14.93
N GLN A 230 19.38 -18.35 -15.79
CA GLN A 230 20.05 -18.87 -16.97
C GLN A 230 19.81 -17.90 -18.13
N VAL A 231 20.84 -17.20 -18.58
CA VAL A 231 20.77 -16.09 -19.53
C VAL A 231 21.37 -16.54 -20.86
N ARG A 232 20.61 -16.44 -21.94
CA ARG A 232 21.10 -16.56 -23.32
C ARG A 232 21.32 -15.16 -23.88
N TRP A 233 22.50 -14.92 -24.42
CA TRP A 233 22.92 -13.61 -24.91
C TRP A 233 23.90 -13.78 -26.07
N SER A 234 24.16 -12.69 -26.81
CA SER A 234 25.13 -12.69 -27.90
C SER A 234 26.11 -11.53 -27.81
N THR A 235 27.34 -11.74 -28.27
CA THR A 235 28.39 -10.71 -28.43
C THR A 235 28.12 -9.83 -29.65
N ALA A 236 28.88 -8.74 -29.82
CA ALA A 236 28.72 -7.83 -30.95
C ALA A 236 28.96 -8.49 -32.33
N ASP A 237 29.78 -9.54 -32.37
CA ASP A 237 30.04 -10.36 -33.57
C ASP A 237 28.95 -11.44 -33.83
N GLY A 238 27.91 -11.50 -32.98
CA GLY A 238 26.78 -12.41 -33.14
C GLY A 238 27.00 -13.83 -32.60
N LYS A 239 28.08 -14.12 -31.87
CA LYS A 239 28.26 -15.42 -31.21
C LYS A 239 27.30 -15.54 -30.02
N HIS A 240 26.75 -16.73 -29.83
CA HIS A 240 25.71 -17.00 -28.84
C HIS A 240 26.28 -17.71 -27.62
N HIS A 241 25.91 -17.25 -26.44
CA HIS A 241 26.38 -17.75 -25.15
C HIS A 241 25.21 -18.04 -24.21
N ILE A 242 25.43 -18.98 -23.28
CA ILE A 242 24.50 -19.28 -22.20
C ILE A 242 25.29 -19.23 -20.90
N SER A 243 24.87 -18.38 -19.98
CA SER A 243 25.55 -18.18 -18.69
C SER A 243 24.56 -18.25 -17.52
N ALA A 244 25.02 -18.73 -16.38
CA ALA A 244 24.28 -18.72 -15.13
C ALA A 244 24.70 -17.52 -14.29
N ILE A 245 23.76 -16.63 -13.98
CA ILE A 245 23.99 -15.30 -13.39
C ILE A 245 23.26 -15.18 -12.05
N SER A 246 23.96 -14.79 -11.01
CA SER A 246 23.42 -14.51 -9.68
C SER A 246 22.38 -13.38 -9.73
N LYS A 247 21.23 -13.58 -9.08
CA LYS A 247 20.19 -12.55 -8.99
C LYS A 247 20.54 -11.40 -8.06
N GLN A 248 21.45 -11.63 -7.10
CA GLN A 248 21.76 -10.63 -6.07
C GLN A 248 22.56 -9.48 -6.69
N ASP A 249 23.58 -9.80 -7.46
CA ASP A 249 24.67 -8.88 -7.83
C ASP A 249 25.11 -9.00 -9.29
N LEU A 250 24.47 -9.86 -10.10
CA LEU A 250 24.89 -10.17 -11.47
C LEU A 250 26.24 -10.90 -11.60
N THR A 251 26.76 -11.46 -10.50
CA THR A 251 27.97 -12.28 -10.53
C THR A 251 27.75 -13.53 -11.39
N VAL A 252 28.72 -13.85 -12.23
CA VAL A 252 28.69 -15.04 -13.08
C VAL A 252 28.95 -16.27 -12.22
N ILE A 253 27.95 -17.14 -12.09
CA ILE A 253 28.08 -18.43 -11.40
C ILE A 253 28.76 -19.43 -12.34
N SER A 254 28.40 -19.39 -13.62
CA SER A 254 29.01 -20.17 -14.67
C SER A 254 28.88 -19.42 -15.99
N SER A 255 29.99 -19.24 -16.69
CA SER A 255 30.00 -18.54 -17.98
C SER A 255 29.50 -19.40 -19.15
N GLY A 256 29.40 -20.73 -18.97
CA GLY A 256 29.12 -21.69 -20.04
C GLY A 256 30.34 -22.00 -20.92
N ILE A 257 31.50 -21.43 -20.61
CA ILE A 257 32.81 -21.71 -21.20
C ILE A 257 33.82 -21.98 -20.08
N CYS A 258 34.94 -22.62 -20.40
CA CYS A 258 35.97 -22.86 -19.38
C CYS A 258 36.77 -21.57 -19.14
N LEU A 259 36.49 -20.85 -18.05
CA LEU A 259 37.28 -19.72 -17.53
C LEU A 259 38.30 -20.17 -16.46
N SER A 260 38.82 -21.39 -16.59
CA SER A 260 39.80 -21.95 -15.65
C SER A 260 39.37 -21.90 -14.17
N GLY A 261 38.05 -21.99 -13.91
CA GLY A 261 37.46 -21.97 -12.56
C GLY A 261 37.36 -20.60 -11.90
N ARG A 262 37.61 -19.51 -12.63
CA ARG A 262 37.52 -18.11 -12.15
C ARG A 262 36.24 -17.40 -12.53
N ASP A 263 35.20 -18.13 -12.91
CA ASP A 263 33.91 -17.59 -13.35
C ASP A 263 33.32 -16.57 -12.36
N ARG A 264 33.49 -16.81 -11.06
CA ARG A 264 32.96 -15.94 -9.99
C ARG A 264 33.70 -14.62 -9.81
N ASP A 265 34.85 -14.44 -10.46
CA ASP A 265 35.62 -13.20 -10.41
C ASP A 265 35.03 -12.13 -11.36
N PHE A 266 33.99 -12.49 -12.14
CA PHE A 266 33.39 -11.64 -13.15
C PHE A 266 31.90 -11.39 -12.88
N ASP A 267 31.47 -10.16 -13.11
CA ASP A 267 30.05 -9.84 -13.30
C ASP A 267 29.63 -9.99 -14.76
N LEU A 268 28.32 -10.00 -15.01
CA LEU A 268 27.76 -10.16 -16.35
C LEU A 268 28.31 -9.12 -17.35
N GLN A 269 28.59 -7.90 -16.91
CA GLN A 269 29.14 -6.84 -17.75
C GLN A 269 30.57 -7.17 -18.19
N SER A 270 31.44 -7.53 -17.23
CA SER A 270 32.85 -7.83 -17.47
C SER A 270 33.05 -9.12 -18.26
N LEU A 271 32.11 -10.07 -18.12
CA LEU A 271 32.14 -11.34 -18.86
C LEU A 271 32.13 -11.13 -20.38
N VAL A 272 31.35 -10.17 -20.88
CA VAL A 272 31.26 -9.89 -22.31
C VAL A 272 32.62 -9.45 -22.86
N GLY A 273 33.26 -8.49 -22.18
CA GLY A 273 34.59 -7.99 -22.57
C GLY A 273 35.68 -9.05 -22.56
N VAL A 274 35.65 -9.99 -21.60
CA VAL A 274 36.61 -11.10 -21.53
C VAL A 274 36.43 -12.08 -22.70
N ILE A 275 35.19 -12.36 -23.07
CA ILE A 275 34.87 -13.27 -24.18
C ILE A 275 35.28 -12.63 -25.51
N GLU A 276 35.01 -11.35 -25.70
CA GLU A 276 35.42 -10.64 -26.92
C GLU A 276 36.94 -10.53 -27.03
N ALA A 277 37.65 -10.19 -25.94
CA ALA A 277 39.12 -10.09 -25.94
C ALA A 277 39.81 -11.43 -26.29
N ARG A 278 39.21 -12.57 -25.93
CA ARG A 278 39.73 -13.91 -26.23
C ARG A 278 39.69 -14.30 -27.72
N TYR A 279 38.97 -13.55 -28.56
CA TYR A 279 38.90 -13.79 -30.01
C TYR A 279 39.81 -12.85 -30.83
N TRP A 280 40.60 -12.00 -30.17
CA TRP A 280 41.57 -11.11 -30.81
C TRP A 280 43.04 -11.55 -30.63
N ASP A 281 43.28 -12.69 -29.96
CA ASP A 281 44.54 -13.45 -29.97
C ASP A 281 44.39 -14.70 -30.85
#